data_AF-A0A954W1P5-F1
#
_entry.id   AF-A0A954W1P5-F1
#
_cell.length_a   1.000
_cell.length_b   1.000
_cell.length_c   1.000
_cell.angle_alpha   90.00
_cell.angle_beta   90.00
_cell.angle_gamma   90.00
#
_symmetry.space_group_name_H-M   'P 1'
#
loop_
_entity.id
_entity.type
_entity.pdbx_description
1 polymer ?
#
loop_
_entity_poly.entity_id
_entity_poly.type
_entity_poly.pdbx_seq_one_letter_code
_entity_poly.pdbx_strand_id
1 'polypeptide(L)'
;MNVDAQGDSSVTKAARRIVSVDALRGFDMFWIVGADSLVAGLRQVSDYPVVETVAEQLEHVPWTGFHFYDLIFPLFVFLMGVSTVFSLGRTKREGDLRKAYWRLVKRSALLIGLGIFYYGALQRDDGPEQYRFVGVLQRIGICYLFSGLVFLNFRAKGIFVVLVLLLGGY
;
A
#
# COMPACT_ATOMS: atom_id res chain seq x y z
N MET A 1 -2.90 31.03 47.60
CA MET A 1 -3.37 31.35 46.24
C MET A 1 -2.80 30.28 45.33
N ASN A 2 -3.60 29.23 45.14
CA ASN A 2 -3.26 28.02 44.42
C ASN A 2 -3.72 28.27 42.97
N VAL A 3 -2.80 28.30 42.02
CA VAL A 3 -3.12 28.41 40.59
C VAL A 3 -2.32 27.33 39.87
N ASP A 4 -2.94 26.16 39.81
CA ASP A 4 -3.01 25.23 38.70
C ASP A 4 -2.04 25.49 37.53
N ALA A 5 -0.95 24.72 37.50
CA ALA A 5 -0.17 24.43 36.30
C ALA A 5 -0.07 22.90 36.07
N GLN A 6 -1.14 22.16 36.40
CA GLN A 6 -1.38 20.83 35.87
C GLN A 6 -2.27 20.98 34.63
N GLY A 7 -1.65 21.23 33.49
CA GLY A 7 -2.39 21.56 32.28
C GLY A 7 -1.67 21.20 30.99
N ASP A 8 -0.91 20.11 30.93
CA ASP A 8 -0.54 19.52 29.62
C ASP A 8 -0.21 18.01 29.64
N SER A 9 -0.95 17.23 30.43
CA SER A 9 -0.88 15.76 30.37
C SER A 9 -2.08 15.15 29.62
N SER A 10 -2.79 15.94 28.82
CA SER A 10 -3.98 15.52 28.07
C SER A 10 -3.72 15.23 26.60
N VAL A 11 -2.45 15.11 26.17
CA VAL A 11 -2.11 14.33 24.96
C VAL A 11 -2.34 12.86 25.26
N THR A 12 -3.63 12.53 25.32
CA THR A 12 -4.19 11.21 25.43
C THR A 12 -3.45 10.35 24.42
N LYS A 13 -3.00 9.19 24.89
CA LYS A 13 -2.19 8.16 24.22
C LYS A 13 -2.92 7.53 23.03
N ALA A 14 -3.48 8.34 22.14
CA ALA A 14 -4.01 7.98 20.86
C ALA A 14 -2.82 7.62 19.99
N ALA A 15 -2.43 6.34 20.08
CA ALA A 15 -1.97 5.60 18.93
C ALA A 15 -1.09 6.40 17.98
N ARG A 16 0.14 6.80 18.37
CA ARG A 16 1.05 7.63 17.56
C ARG A 16 1.10 7.09 16.13
N ARG A 17 0.29 7.69 15.24
CA ARG A 17 0.24 7.35 13.82
C ARG A 17 1.55 7.85 13.24
N ILE A 18 2.12 7.06 12.33
CA ILE A 18 3.40 7.41 11.74
C ILE A 18 3.08 8.37 10.60
N VAL A 19 3.17 9.67 10.89
CA VAL A 19 2.80 10.75 9.97
C VAL A 19 3.57 10.64 8.65
N SER A 20 4.85 10.24 8.69
CA SER A 20 5.65 10.04 7.47
C SER A 20 5.10 8.92 6.58
N VAL A 21 4.57 7.83 7.16
CA VAL A 21 3.98 6.72 6.39
C VAL A 21 2.65 7.14 5.77
N ASP A 22 1.84 7.91 6.50
CA ASP A 22 0.58 8.42 5.98
C ASP A 22 0.82 9.48 4.89
N ALA A 23 1.80 10.36 5.05
CA ALA A 23 2.20 11.36 4.05
C ALA A 23 2.73 10.70 2.76
N LEU A 24 3.60 9.70 2.89
CA LEU A 24 4.18 9.01 1.74
C LEU A 24 3.13 8.18 0.98
N ARG A 25 2.18 7.56 1.68
CA ARG A 25 1.01 6.94 1.02
C ARG A 25 0.15 7.94 0.28
N GLY A 26 -0.06 9.13 0.85
CA GLY A 26 -0.80 10.20 0.19
C GLY A 26 -0.09 10.68 -1.08
N PHE A 27 1.23 10.77 -1.04
CA PHE A 27 2.06 11.03 -2.21
C PHE A 27 1.87 9.97 -3.29
N ASP A 28 1.88 8.68 -2.94
CA ASP A 28 1.62 7.59 -3.90
C ASP A 28 0.23 7.70 -4.53
N MET A 29 -0.80 7.95 -3.72
CA MET A 29 -2.17 8.11 -4.23
C MET A 29 -2.30 9.33 -5.14
N PHE A 30 -1.61 10.43 -4.82
CA PHE A 30 -1.57 11.62 -5.67
C PHE A 30 -0.97 11.31 -7.04
N TRP A 31 0.15 10.59 -7.10
CA TRP A 31 0.75 10.25 -8.39
C TRP A 31 -0.05 9.21 -9.18
N ILE A 32 -0.60 8.17 -8.53
CA ILE A 32 -1.40 7.14 -9.23
C ILE A 32 -2.65 7.74 -9.89
N VAL A 33 -3.29 8.72 -9.26
CA VAL A 33 -4.53 9.34 -9.79
C VAL A 33 -4.21 10.59 -10.63
N GLY A 34 -3.17 11.33 -10.27
CA GLY A 34 -2.87 12.65 -10.80
C GLY A 34 -1.86 12.68 -11.93
N ALA A 35 -0.98 11.68 -12.06
CA ALA A 35 0.13 11.70 -13.04
C ALA A 35 -0.38 11.92 -14.47
N ASP A 36 -1.35 11.13 -14.93
CA ASP A 36 -1.88 11.24 -16.31
C ASP A 36 -2.45 12.63 -16.59
N SER A 37 -3.23 13.18 -15.65
CA SER A 37 -3.83 14.51 -15.78
C SER A 37 -2.78 15.64 -15.71
N LEU A 38 -1.74 15.46 -14.90
CA LEU A 38 -0.61 16.38 -14.77
C LEU A 38 0.18 16.42 -16.09
N VAL A 39 0.50 15.26 -16.67
CA VAL A 39 1.19 15.15 -17.96
C VAL A 39 0.37 15.80 -19.08
N ALA A 40 -0.93 15.50 -19.15
CA ALA A 40 -1.83 16.10 -20.14
C ALA A 40 -1.92 17.63 -19.99
N GLY A 41 -1.94 18.15 -18.76
CA GLY A 41 -1.94 19.59 -18.48
C GLY A 41 -0.61 20.27 -18.80
N LEU A 42 0.53 19.64 -18.49
CA LEU A 42 1.86 20.16 -18.81
C LEU A 42 2.09 20.24 -20.33
N ARG A 43 1.67 19.21 -21.08
CA ARG A 43 1.74 19.21 -22.56
C ARG A 43 0.88 20.29 -23.22
N GLN A 44 -0.21 20.74 -22.58
CA GLN A 44 -1.03 21.84 -23.11
C GLN A 44 -0.48 23.24 -22.83
N VAL A 45 0.42 23.40 -21.85
CA VAL A 45 0.83 24.71 -21.31
C VAL A 45 2.25 25.11 -21.76
N SER A 46 3.11 24.20 -22.21
CA SER A 46 4.48 24.58 -22.62
C SER A 46 5.17 23.63 -23.59
N ASP A 47 5.65 24.19 -24.70
CA ASP A 47 6.54 23.57 -25.71
C ASP A 47 8.04 23.55 -25.31
N TYR A 48 8.36 23.79 -24.04
CA TYR A 48 9.75 23.83 -23.60
C TYR A 48 10.35 22.41 -23.47
N PRO A 49 11.60 22.18 -23.92
CA PRO A 49 12.22 20.85 -23.89
C PRO A 49 12.34 20.26 -22.48
N VAL A 50 12.40 21.11 -21.44
CA VAL A 50 12.40 20.67 -20.03
C VAL A 50 11.05 20.07 -19.62
N VAL A 51 9.94 20.61 -20.12
CA VAL A 51 8.59 20.14 -19.82
C VAL A 51 8.33 18.79 -20.50
N GLU A 52 8.82 18.61 -21.72
CA GLU A 52 8.73 17.32 -22.43
C GLU A 52 9.54 16.24 -21.71
N THR A 53 10.77 16.53 -21.25
CA THR A 53 11.55 15.53 -20.47
C THR A 53 10.89 15.16 -19.14
N VAL A 54 10.15 16.07 -18.50
CA VAL A 54 9.39 15.76 -17.27
C VAL A 54 8.13 14.96 -17.59
N ALA A 55 7.45 15.26 -18.70
CA ALA A 55 6.29 14.51 -19.18
C ALA A 55 6.68 13.07 -19.55
N GLU A 56 7.81 12.89 -20.25
CA GLU A 56 8.37 11.58 -20.57
C GLU A 56 8.70 10.76 -19.32
N GLN A 57 9.14 11.39 -18.22
CA GLN A 57 9.42 10.71 -16.95
C GLN A 57 8.17 10.22 -16.20
N LEU A 58 7.00 10.72 -16.57
CA LEU A 58 5.70 10.36 -16.02
C LEU A 58 4.90 9.43 -16.92
N GLU A 59 5.43 9.11 -18.11
CA GLU A 59 4.85 8.15 -19.05
C GLU A 59 5.57 6.79 -18.94
N HIS A 60 4.84 5.70 -19.14
CA HIS A 60 5.37 4.35 -18.95
C HIS A 60 6.07 3.89 -20.23
N VAL A 61 7.39 3.65 -20.19
CA VAL A 61 8.13 3.18 -21.38
C VAL A 61 7.97 1.67 -21.60
N PRO A 62 7.82 1.22 -22.85
CA PRO A 62 7.79 -0.19 -23.19
C PRO A 62 9.19 -0.81 -23.01
N TRP A 63 9.44 -1.30 -21.79
CA TRP A 63 10.38 -2.39 -21.46
C TRP A 63 11.89 -2.09 -21.40
N THR A 64 12.43 -1.08 -22.08
CA THR A 64 13.84 -0.62 -21.89
C THR A 64 13.89 0.84 -21.49
N GLY A 65 13.94 1.10 -20.19
CA GLY A 65 14.00 2.44 -19.60
C GLY A 65 13.84 2.37 -18.08
N PHE A 66 14.05 3.51 -17.42
CA PHE A 66 13.74 3.68 -16.00
C PHE A 66 13.04 5.02 -15.84
N HIS A 67 11.76 4.98 -15.50
CA HIS A 67 10.97 6.18 -15.27
C HIS A 67 10.56 6.29 -13.81
N PHE A 68 10.38 7.53 -13.37
CA PHE A 68 9.95 7.82 -12.01
C PHE A 68 8.63 7.11 -11.65
N TYR A 69 7.75 6.94 -12.64
CA TYR A 69 6.47 6.26 -12.47
C TYR A 69 6.61 4.79 -12.00
N ASP A 70 7.68 4.10 -12.43
CA ASP A 70 7.90 2.69 -12.11
C ASP A 70 8.24 2.47 -10.63
N LEU A 71 8.71 3.51 -9.93
CA LEU A 71 9.06 3.47 -8.50
C LEU A 71 7.86 3.54 -7.57
N ILE A 72 6.74 4.08 -8.05
CA ILE A 72 5.54 4.30 -7.22
C ILE A 72 4.99 2.96 -6.75
N PHE A 73 4.92 1.96 -7.64
CA PHE A 73 4.36 0.65 -7.28
C PHE A 73 5.22 -0.14 -6.27
N PRO A 74 6.54 -0.32 -6.47
CA PRO A 74 7.43 -0.92 -5.47
C PRO A 74 7.37 -0.21 -4.11
N LEU A 75 7.36 1.12 -4.12
CA LEU A 75 7.31 1.93 -2.90
C LEU A 75 5.97 1.75 -2.16
N PHE A 76 4.86 1.73 -2.89
CA PHE A 76 3.55 1.44 -2.34
C PHE A 76 3.48 0.06 -1.66
N VAL A 77 3.97 -0.99 -2.33
CA VAL A 77 3.97 -2.36 -1.77
C VAL A 77 4.86 -2.44 -0.53
N PHE A 78 6.01 -1.79 -0.54
CA PHE A 78 6.91 -1.69 0.61
C PHE A 78 6.21 -1.03 1.82
N LEU A 79 5.55 0.12 1.61
CA LEU A 79 4.84 0.83 2.68
C LEU A 79 3.64 0.05 3.22
N MET A 80 2.92 -0.65 2.34
CA MET A 80 1.86 -1.56 2.76
C MET A 80 2.40 -2.65 3.69
N GLY A 81 3.55 -3.26 3.35
CA GLY A 81 4.22 -4.23 4.20
C GLY A 81 4.63 -3.66 5.57
N VAL A 82 5.36 -2.53 5.58
CA VAL A 82 5.82 -1.87 6.80
C VAL A 82 4.65 -1.51 7.74
N SER A 83 3.59 -0.92 7.19
CA SER A 83 2.40 -0.56 7.96
C SER A 83 1.68 -1.78 8.54
N THR A 84 1.68 -2.90 7.83
CA THR A 84 1.09 -4.17 8.30
C THR A 84 1.82 -4.68 9.54
N VAL A 85 3.16 -4.71 9.49
CA VAL A 85 4.02 -5.12 10.60
C VAL A 85 3.84 -4.21 11.82
N PHE A 86 3.80 -2.89 11.63
CA PHE A 86 3.55 -1.96 12.75
C PHE A 86 2.16 -2.12 13.36
N SER A 87 1.13 -2.27 12.52
CA SER A 87 -0.27 -2.46 12.96
C SER A 87 -0.46 -3.75 13.74
N LEU A 88 0.04 -4.89 13.21
CA LEU A 88 -0.05 -6.19 13.87
C LEU A 88 0.88 -6.28 15.08
N GLY A 89 2.08 -5.71 14.99
CA GLY A 89 3.05 -5.70 16.08
C GLY A 89 2.51 -4.99 17.32
N ARG A 90 1.72 -3.94 17.13
CA ARG A 90 1.02 -3.27 18.22
C ARG A 90 -0.05 -4.16 18.86
N THR A 91 -0.93 -4.77 18.08
CA THR A 91 -2.01 -5.62 18.63
C THR A 91 -1.46 -6.89 19.28
N LYS A 92 -0.33 -7.41 18.78
CA LYS A 92 0.42 -8.50 19.43
C LYS A 92 0.98 -8.09 20.80
N ARG A 93 1.46 -6.85 20.95
CA ARG A 93 1.92 -6.30 22.25
C ARG A 93 0.78 -6.03 23.22
N GLU A 94 -0.39 -5.68 22.72
CA GLU A 94 -1.62 -5.50 23.51
C GLU A 94 -2.22 -6.85 23.98
N GLY A 95 -1.67 -7.99 23.56
CA GLY A 95 -2.04 -9.33 24.02
C GLY A 95 -3.28 -9.94 23.36
N ASP A 96 -3.97 -9.22 22.48
CA ASP A 96 -5.22 -9.67 21.87
C ASP A 96 -5.00 -10.27 20.47
N LEU A 97 -4.50 -11.51 20.46
CA LEU A 97 -4.24 -12.25 19.22
C LEU A 97 -5.52 -12.43 18.38
N ARG A 98 -6.67 -12.70 19.03
CA ARG A 98 -7.94 -12.91 18.33
C ARG A 98 -8.38 -11.67 17.56
N LYS A 99 -8.23 -10.47 18.15
CA LYS A 99 -8.47 -9.21 17.43
C LYS A 99 -7.50 -9.00 16.28
N ALA A 100 -6.24 -9.43 16.40
CA ALA A 100 -5.26 -9.33 15.31
C ALA A 100 -5.65 -10.19 14.10
N TYR A 101 -6.00 -11.46 14.31
CA TYR A 101 -6.47 -12.36 13.25
C TYR A 101 -7.76 -11.86 12.61
N TRP A 102 -8.74 -11.42 13.41
CA TRP A 102 -10.01 -10.92 12.88
C TRP A 102 -9.81 -9.68 12.00
N ARG A 103 -8.95 -8.75 12.42
CA ARG A 103 -8.62 -7.56 11.62
C ARG A 103 -7.90 -7.92 10.33
N LEU A 104 -7.00 -8.91 10.38
CA LEU A 104 -6.27 -9.42 9.23
C LEU A 104 -7.23 -9.99 8.17
N VAL A 105 -8.08 -10.94 8.59
CA VAL A 105 -9.05 -11.60 7.72
C VAL A 105 -10.08 -10.60 7.19
N LYS A 106 -10.65 -9.74 8.03
CA LYS A 106 -11.63 -8.73 7.60
C LYS A 106 -11.07 -7.81 6.52
N ARG A 107 -9.85 -7.31 6.69
CA ARG A 107 -9.21 -6.44 5.68
C ARG A 107 -8.90 -7.18 4.39
N SER A 108 -8.32 -8.37 4.48
CA SER A 108 -8.06 -9.20 3.29
C SER A 108 -9.34 -9.54 2.53
N ALA A 109 -10.39 -9.95 3.24
CA ALA A 109 -11.67 -10.29 2.65
C ALA A 109 -12.33 -9.07 1.99
N LEU A 110 -12.21 -7.88 2.59
CA LEU A 110 -12.73 -6.64 2.00
C LEU A 110 -11.97 -6.29 0.71
N LEU A 111 -10.64 -6.38 0.68
CA LEU A 111 -9.84 -6.12 -0.53
C LEU A 111 -10.17 -7.11 -1.65
N ILE A 112 -10.25 -8.41 -1.32
CA ILE A 112 -10.58 -9.45 -2.30
C ILE A 112 -12.02 -9.28 -2.78
N GLY A 113 -12.97 -9.03 -1.87
CA GLY A 113 -14.38 -8.82 -2.18
C GLY A 113 -14.60 -7.57 -3.04
N LEU A 114 -13.91 -6.47 -2.73
CA LEU A 114 -13.94 -5.26 -3.55
C LEU A 114 -13.31 -5.49 -4.93
N GLY A 115 -12.26 -6.30 -5.00
CA GLY A 115 -11.68 -6.73 -6.28
C GLY A 115 -12.68 -7.53 -7.10
N ILE A 116 -13.29 -8.57 -6.52
CA ILE A 116 -14.31 -9.37 -7.21
C ILE A 116 -15.50 -8.51 -7.62
N PHE A 117 -15.93 -7.55 -6.78
CA PHE A 117 -17.00 -6.62 -7.14
C PHE A 117 -16.61 -5.72 -8.31
N TYR A 118 -15.42 -5.12 -8.28
CA TYR A 118 -14.94 -4.26 -9.37
C TYR A 118 -14.78 -5.02 -10.68
N TYR A 119 -14.12 -6.18 -10.67
CA TYR A 119 -13.89 -6.99 -11.88
C TYR A 119 -15.14 -7.78 -12.32
N GLY A 120 -16.01 -8.17 -11.39
CA GLY A 120 -17.20 -8.99 -11.69
C GLY A 120 -18.48 -8.20 -11.97
N ALA A 121 -18.61 -6.98 -11.45
CA ALA A 121 -19.80 -6.14 -11.66
C ALA A 121 -19.62 -5.08 -12.76
N LEU A 122 -18.39 -4.59 -12.99
CA LEU A 122 -18.14 -3.48 -13.94
C LEU A 122 -17.51 -3.91 -15.28
N GLN A 123 -16.89 -5.09 -15.38
CA GLN A 123 -16.30 -5.63 -16.63
C GLN A 123 -17.18 -6.70 -17.28
N ARG A 124 -18.50 -6.65 -17.05
CA ARG A 124 -19.44 -7.66 -17.59
C ARG A 124 -19.66 -7.53 -19.11
N ASP A 125 -19.22 -6.41 -19.70
CA ASP A 125 -19.42 -6.07 -21.11
C ASP A 125 -18.19 -6.31 -22.00
N ASP A 126 -17.02 -6.61 -21.41
CA ASP A 126 -15.79 -6.90 -22.15
C ASP A 126 -15.63 -8.42 -22.27
N GLY A 127 -15.64 -8.95 -23.50
CA GLY A 127 -15.74 -10.39 -23.82
C GLY A 127 -14.81 -11.35 -23.05
N PRO A 128 -15.08 -12.68 -23.14
CA PRO A 128 -14.49 -13.73 -22.28
C PRO A 128 -12.96 -13.91 -22.34
N GLU A 129 -12.21 -13.10 -23.09
CA GLU A 129 -10.75 -13.23 -23.25
C GLU A 129 -9.90 -12.29 -22.38
N GLN A 130 -10.49 -11.32 -21.67
CA GLN A 130 -9.74 -10.42 -20.76
C GLN A 130 -10.14 -10.57 -19.29
N TYR A 131 -10.48 -11.78 -18.86
CA TYR A 131 -10.77 -12.05 -17.47
C TYR A 131 -9.49 -11.89 -16.62
N ARG A 132 -9.25 -10.68 -16.11
CA ARG A 132 -8.24 -10.39 -15.09
C ARG A 132 -8.71 -10.98 -13.75
N PHE A 133 -8.65 -12.30 -13.66
CA PHE A 133 -9.00 -13.07 -12.46
C PHE A 133 -8.25 -12.60 -11.21
N VAL A 134 -7.03 -12.05 -11.38
CA VAL A 134 -6.18 -11.61 -10.28
C VAL A 134 -5.70 -10.18 -10.50
N GLY A 135 -6.61 -9.23 -10.34
CA GLY A 135 -6.28 -7.81 -10.28
C GLY A 135 -5.32 -7.47 -9.14
N VAL A 136 -4.70 -6.29 -9.23
CA VAL A 136 -3.73 -5.78 -8.24
C VAL A 136 -4.33 -5.79 -6.81
N LEU A 137 -5.62 -5.48 -6.69
CA LEU A 137 -6.32 -5.44 -5.41
C LEU A 137 -6.42 -6.81 -4.74
N GLN A 138 -6.74 -7.86 -5.50
CA GLN A 138 -6.78 -9.24 -5.02
C GLN A 138 -5.38 -9.73 -4.61
N ARG A 139 -4.34 -9.39 -5.40
CA ARG A 139 -2.94 -9.74 -5.09
C ARG A 139 -2.51 -9.13 -3.76
N ILE A 140 -2.74 -7.83 -3.57
CA ILE A 140 -2.41 -7.14 -2.32
C ILE A 140 -3.20 -7.73 -1.14
N GLY A 141 -4.47 -8.09 -1.33
CA GLY A 141 -5.28 -8.75 -0.31
C GLY A 141 -4.69 -10.09 0.14
N ILE A 142 -4.34 -10.96 -0.81
CA ILE A 142 -3.72 -12.27 -0.53
C ILE A 142 -2.35 -12.09 0.15
N CYS A 143 -1.49 -11.22 -0.38
CA CYS A 143 -0.19 -10.93 0.21
C CYS A 143 -0.32 -10.39 1.65
N TYR A 144 -1.30 -9.52 1.91
CA TYR A 144 -1.58 -9.00 3.25
C TYR A 144 -1.97 -10.12 4.22
N LEU A 145 -2.83 -11.05 3.80
CA LEU A 145 -3.23 -12.19 4.61
C LEU A 145 -2.05 -13.10 4.97
N PHE A 146 -1.29 -13.56 3.96
CA PHE A 146 -0.18 -14.47 4.17
C PHE A 146 0.96 -13.83 4.97
N SER A 147 1.36 -12.60 4.63
CA SER A 147 2.40 -11.88 5.39
C SER A 147 1.99 -11.64 6.85
N GLY A 148 0.73 -11.29 7.09
CA GLY A 148 0.21 -11.12 8.45
C GLY A 148 0.16 -12.43 9.25
N LEU A 149 -0.23 -13.54 8.61
CA LEU A 149 -0.22 -14.87 9.23
C LEU A 149 1.21 -15.30 9.60
N VAL A 150 2.17 -15.11 8.70
CA VAL A 150 3.59 -15.40 8.97
C VAL A 150 4.09 -14.56 10.14
N PHE A 151 3.75 -13.27 10.18
CA PHE A 151 4.17 -12.37 11.25
C PHE A 151 3.55 -12.70 12.62
N LEU A 152 2.30 -13.16 12.65
CA LEU A 152 1.64 -13.55 13.89
C LEU A 152 2.20 -14.86 14.44
N ASN A 153 2.40 -15.86 13.58
CA ASN A 153 2.81 -17.22 13.96
C ASN A 153 4.32 -17.36 14.21
N PHE A 154 5.18 -16.68 13.44
CA PHE A 154 6.63 -16.83 13.54
C PHE A 154 7.30 -15.71 14.34
N ARG A 155 8.43 -16.05 14.99
CA ARG A 155 9.38 -15.06 15.55
C ARG A 155 10.27 -14.50 14.44
N ALA A 156 11.05 -13.45 14.71
CA ALA A 156 11.97 -12.84 13.74
C ALA A 156 12.88 -13.85 13.01
N LYS A 157 13.37 -14.87 13.72
CA LYS A 157 14.17 -15.96 13.13
C LYS A 157 13.39 -16.79 12.11
N GLY A 158 12.13 -17.10 12.39
CA GLY A 158 11.26 -17.85 11.46
C GLY A 158 10.84 -17.02 10.24
N ILE A 159 10.64 -15.71 10.42
CA ILE A 159 10.38 -14.78 9.30
C ILE A 159 11.58 -14.75 8.35
N PHE A 160 12.81 -14.70 8.88
CA PHE A 160 14.02 -14.74 8.08
C PHE A 160 14.16 -16.06 7.30
N VAL A 161 13.86 -17.20 7.93
CA VAL A 161 13.86 -18.51 7.26
C VAL A 161 12.83 -18.54 6.12
N VAL A 162 11.60 -18.07 6.37
CA VAL A 162 10.56 -18.01 5.34
C VAL A 162 10.97 -17.08 4.19
N LEU A 163 11.61 -15.96 4.49
CA LEU A 163 12.12 -15.03 3.47
C LEU A 163 13.20 -15.69 2.60
N VAL A 164 14.19 -16.34 3.22
CA VAL A 164 15.25 -17.06 2.48
C VAL A 164 14.67 -18.20 1.65
N LEU A 165 13.68 -18.92 2.18
CA LEU A 165 13.03 -20.03 1.48
C LEU A 165 12.20 -19.54 0.29
N LEU A 166 11.47 -18.44 0.44
CA LEU A 166 10.75 -17.79 -0.66
C LEU A 166 11.70 -17.25 -1.74
N LEU A 167 12.84 -16.68 -1.33
CA LEU A 167 13.82 -16.12 -2.26
C LEU A 167 14.62 -17.20 -2.99
N GLY A 168 14.92 -18.32 -2.32
CA GLY A 168 15.61 -19.46 -2.93
C GLY A 168 14.70 -20.39 -3.72
N GLY A 169 13.37 -20.28 -3.54
CA GLY A 169 12.37 -21.02 -4.32
C GLY A 169 11.80 -20.24 -5.51
N TYR A 170 12.19 -18.97 -5.67
CA TYR A 170 11.91 -18.14 -6.84
C TYR A 170 12.99 -18.34 -7.89
#